data_AF-A0A7S2TZD6-F1
#
_entry.id   AF-A0A7S2TZD6-F1
#
_cell.length_a   1.000
_cell.length_b   1.000
_cell.length_c   1.000
_cell.angle_alpha   90.00
_cell.angle_beta   90.00
_cell.angle_gamma   90.00
#
_symmetry.space_group_name_H-M   'P 1'
#
loop_
_entity.id
_entity.type
_entity.pdbx_description
1 polymer ?
#
loop_
_entity_poly.entity_id
_entity_poly.type
_entity_poly.pdbx_seq_one_letter_code
_entity_poly.pdbx_strand_id
1 'polypeptide(L)'
;AEAPRRRPATLGDVPECPVFRPSPREFEDFHEYISSIRAEAKKYGICKIIPPQSWLQRHRPKFKFPAKVFEFKRQTFYKWNHGAQVSSIESEKPISKKEFLTATKASAKSGEYKALGKNATASAADIEREYWRWLETSHPKPQEVLYASDQDMSIFPEPRRKINKNKKKKTMLSKNTMTMTTTMDEKKEGEWNNKEEGKEEKEYENGNQDSFPGRADEKASGGDEDEGNDGEGTQWNLKAVSRLPKGLLGFVEGNVPGVTEPYSYIGTRFSTFCWHVEDDNLYSVNFLHGGAPKTWYGVPGHAAGRVDDVYASLFPILAKTGHGLSKKTSIFCPTKLIDQDVPVYRCLQGMGEFVITFPRAYHGGFNNGINLAEAVNFADETWLKYGAKADKYRRKPSTPLSQRTSPVIPFEEIALKAALEIAWDPKNSAETPNSSPGNLQESPRKFATRTKMRVKAFKAMHERDTRARRLFLEHCPNTRQQVREKWLPTANMLTR
;
A
#
# COMPACT_ATOMS: atom_id res chain seq x y z
N ALA A 1 -36.44 -5.57 33.61
CA ALA A 1 -36.07 -4.22 33.17
C ALA A 1 -35.43 -4.34 31.80
N GLU A 2 -36.04 -3.77 30.76
CA GLU A 2 -35.35 -3.64 29.47
C GLU A 2 -34.09 -2.80 29.70
N ALA A 3 -32.95 -3.26 29.20
CA ALA A 3 -31.73 -2.47 29.21
C ALA A 3 -32.01 -1.13 28.50
N PRO A 4 -31.51 0.01 29.01
CA PRO A 4 -31.75 1.31 28.38
C PRO A 4 -31.27 1.26 26.93
N ARG A 5 -32.16 1.57 25.98
CA ARG A 5 -31.83 1.63 24.56
C ARG A 5 -30.67 2.62 24.37
N ARG A 6 -29.51 2.12 23.92
CA ARG A 6 -28.37 2.98 23.63
C ARG A 6 -28.74 3.98 22.53
N ARG A 7 -28.30 5.23 22.68
CA ARG A 7 -28.42 6.22 21.60
C ARG A 7 -27.62 5.75 20.38
N PRO A 8 -28.07 6.04 19.14
CA PRO A 8 -27.27 5.80 17.96
C PRO A 8 -25.91 6.52 18.02
N ALA A 9 -24.88 5.86 17.51
CA ALA A 9 -23.55 6.43 17.40
C ALA A 9 -23.51 7.57 16.37
N THR A 10 -22.66 8.55 16.63
CA THR A 10 -22.39 9.70 15.77
C THR A 10 -20.93 9.65 15.30
N LEU A 11 -20.59 10.43 14.27
CA LEU A 11 -19.19 10.52 13.81
C LEU A 11 -18.22 11.02 14.89
N GLY A 12 -18.72 11.81 15.86
CA GLY A 12 -17.94 12.26 17.01
C GLY A 12 -17.60 11.16 18.01
N ASP A 13 -18.30 10.01 17.93
CA ASP A 13 -18.03 8.84 18.77
C ASP A 13 -16.91 7.95 18.18
N VAL A 14 -16.36 8.27 17.00
CA VAL A 14 -15.23 7.55 16.39
C VAL A 14 -13.90 8.10 16.95
N PRO A 15 -13.17 7.35 17.81
CA PRO A 15 -11.89 7.81 18.36
C PRO A 15 -10.80 7.93 17.29
N GLU A 16 -9.79 8.77 17.56
CA GLU A 16 -8.58 8.84 16.73
C GLU A 16 -7.70 7.60 16.91
N CYS A 17 -6.99 7.20 15.85
CA CYS A 17 -5.93 6.20 15.92
C CYS A 17 -4.63 6.84 16.46
N PRO A 18 -3.67 6.03 16.94
CA PRO A 18 -2.43 6.56 17.48
C PRO A 18 -1.59 7.27 16.41
N VAL A 19 -1.02 8.41 16.79
CA VAL A 19 -0.11 9.22 15.97
C VAL A 19 1.30 9.13 16.55
N PHE A 20 2.22 8.58 15.78
CA PHE A 20 3.62 8.43 16.17
C PHE A 20 4.50 9.49 15.51
N ARG A 21 5.50 9.97 16.25
CA ARG A 21 6.47 11.00 15.82
C ARG A 21 7.89 10.51 16.13
N PRO A 22 8.49 9.68 15.27
CA PRO A 22 9.81 9.14 15.50
C PRO A 22 10.87 10.24 15.56
N SER A 23 11.90 10.02 16.37
CA SER A 23 13.17 10.74 16.21
C SER A 23 13.86 10.35 14.89
N PRO A 24 14.80 11.17 14.38
CA PRO A 24 15.56 10.83 13.17
C PRO A 24 16.19 9.43 13.23
N ARG A 25 16.73 9.04 14.40
CA ARG A 25 17.35 7.73 14.61
C ARG A 25 16.35 6.58 14.57
N GLU A 26 15.21 6.75 15.23
CA GLU A 26 14.14 5.74 15.18
C GLU A 26 13.56 5.58 13.76
N PHE A 27 13.64 6.62 12.94
CA PHE A 27 13.16 6.61 11.56
C PHE A 27 14.17 6.03 10.55
N GLU A 28 15.35 5.54 10.98
CA GLU A 28 16.36 4.99 10.05
C GLU A 28 16.00 3.60 9.53
N ASP A 29 15.61 2.67 10.42
CA ASP A 29 15.22 1.30 10.07
C ASP A 29 13.70 1.16 10.09
N PHE A 30 13.11 0.95 8.90
CA PHE A 30 11.67 0.84 8.72
C PHE A 30 11.10 -0.33 9.53
N HIS A 31 11.67 -1.54 9.40
CA HIS A 31 11.13 -2.73 10.04
C HIS A 31 11.29 -2.70 11.55
N GLU A 32 12.41 -2.17 12.06
CA GLU A 32 12.65 -2.00 13.49
C GLU A 32 11.65 -1.02 14.10
N TYR A 33 11.40 0.11 13.43
CA TYR A 33 10.41 1.08 13.90
C TYR A 33 8.98 0.56 13.87
N ILE A 34 8.57 -0.09 12.77
CA ILE A 34 7.25 -0.73 12.72
C ILE A 34 7.12 -1.78 13.82
N SER A 35 8.20 -2.52 14.11
CA SER A 35 8.24 -3.48 15.20
C SER A 35 8.05 -2.84 16.57
N SER A 36 8.69 -1.70 16.83
CA SER A 36 8.62 -1.01 18.13
C SER A 36 7.22 -0.48 18.45
N ILE A 37 6.48 0.02 17.44
CA ILE A 37 5.12 0.53 17.63
C ILE A 37 4.03 -0.54 17.54
N ARG A 38 4.35 -1.74 17.02
CA ARG A 38 3.39 -2.81 16.67
C ARG A 38 2.46 -3.18 17.81
N ALA A 39 3.00 -3.30 19.03
CA ALA A 39 2.24 -3.77 20.19
C ALA A 39 1.04 -2.86 20.51
N GLU A 40 1.22 -1.55 20.34
CA GLU A 40 0.19 -0.54 20.56
C GLU A 40 -0.68 -0.36 19.31
N ALA A 41 -0.06 -0.08 18.17
CA ALA A 41 -0.76 0.31 16.94
C ALA A 41 -1.72 -0.77 16.41
N LYS A 42 -1.39 -2.07 16.56
CA LYS A 42 -2.26 -3.18 16.10
C LYS A 42 -3.63 -3.22 16.80
N LYS A 43 -3.76 -2.60 17.98
CA LYS A 43 -5.03 -2.53 18.73
C LYS A 43 -6.08 -1.66 18.03
N TYR A 44 -5.63 -0.80 17.11
CA TYR A 44 -6.43 0.17 16.38
C TYR A 44 -6.64 -0.24 14.91
N GLY A 45 -5.80 -1.14 14.38
CA GLY A 45 -5.84 -1.61 12.99
C GLY A 45 -5.10 -0.70 12.02
N ILE A 46 -5.15 0.63 12.24
CA ILE A 46 -4.34 1.61 11.54
C ILE A 46 -3.58 2.49 12.54
N CYS A 47 -2.47 3.10 12.09
CA CYS A 47 -1.83 4.20 12.79
C CYS A 47 -1.30 5.25 11.82
N LYS A 48 -1.04 6.45 12.34
CA LYS A 48 -0.42 7.55 11.58
C LYS A 48 1.02 7.77 12.04
N ILE A 49 1.93 7.99 11.11
CA ILE A 49 3.33 8.34 11.40
C ILE A 49 3.63 9.69 10.76
N ILE A 50 4.06 10.65 11.57
CA ILE A 50 4.55 11.95 11.11
C ILE A 50 6.08 11.89 11.11
N PRO A 51 6.75 11.89 9.95
CA PRO A 51 8.20 11.76 9.89
C PRO A 51 8.95 12.90 10.61
N PRO A 52 10.22 12.70 10.97
CA PRO A 52 11.05 13.75 11.52
C PRO A 52 11.14 14.93 10.55
N GLN A 53 11.14 16.16 11.07
CA GLN A 53 11.20 17.37 10.25
C GLN A 53 12.45 17.40 9.34
N SER A 54 13.59 16.87 9.80
CA SER A 54 14.83 16.76 9.02
C SER A 54 14.73 15.76 7.86
N TRP A 55 13.83 14.77 7.94
CA TRP A 55 13.53 13.88 6.82
C TRP A 55 12.61 14.60 5.82
N LEU A 56 11.57 15.27 6.32
CA LEU A 56 10.65 16.04 5.46
C LEU A 56 11.39 17.14 4.69
N GLN A 57 12.29 17.90 5.33
CA GLN A 57 13.05 18.94 4.63
C GLN A 57 13.89 18.41 3.46
N ARG A 58 14.42 17.19 3.58
CA ARG A 58 15.26 16.56 2.55
C ARG A 58 14.46 15.86 1.46
N HIS A 59 13.32 15.26 1.82
CA HIS A 59 12.59 14.33 0.96
C HIS A 59 11.15 14.76 0.69
N ARG A 60 10.79 16.03 0.96
CA ARG A 60 9.44 16.53 0.68
C ARG A 60 9.18 16.44 -0.83
N PRO A 61 8.19 15.64 -1.25
CA PRO A 61 7.80 15.62 -2.64
C PRO A 61 7.23 16.98 -2.99
N LYS A 62 7.77 17.63 -4.02
CA LYS A 62 7.07 18.75 -4.64
C LYS A 62 5.86 18.14 -5.33
N PHE A 63 4.63 18.47 -4.91
CA PHE A 63 3.41 17.96 -5.53
C PHE A 63 3.41 18.31 -7.02
N LYS A 64 3.80 17.35 -7.85
CA LYS A 64 3.78 17.45 -9.30
C LYS A 64 2.89 16.34 -9.80
N PHE A 65 1.93 16.71 -10.63
CA PHE A 65 1.11 15.72 -11.31
C PHE A 65 2.05 14.83 -12.13
N PRO A 66 1.96 13.49 -11.95
CA PRO A 66 2.93 12.54 -12.47
C PRO A 66 3.05 12.61 -13.99
N ALA A 67 1.94 12.45 -14.72
CA ALA A 67 1.93 12.36 -16.17
C ALA A 67 1.20 13.53 -16.84
N LYS A 68 1.56 13.78 -18.11
CA LYS A 68 0.77 14.67 -18.98
C LYS A 68 -0.63 14.10 -19.24
N VAL A 69 -0.72 12.77 -19.37
CA VAL A 69 -1.96 12.00 -19.53
C VAL A 69 -1.93 10.75 -18.65
N PHE A 70 -3.05 10.38 -18.04
CA PHE A 70 -3.17 9.19 -17.19
C PHE A 70 -4.60 8.65 -17.24
N GLU A 71 -4.78 7.38 -16.88
CA GLU A 71 -6.09 6.75 -16.77
C GLU A 71 -6.78 7.16 -15.48
N PHE A 72 -8.10 7.23 -15.49
CA PHE A 72 -8.88 7.50 -14.29
C PHE A 72 -10.09 6.58 -14.23
N LYS A 73 -10.58 6.35 -13.02
CA LYS A 73 -11.81 5.63 -12.78
C LYS A 73 -12.91 6.63 -12.46
N ARG A 74 -14.04 6.51 -13.14
CA ARG A 74 -15.29 7.15 -12.75
C ARG A 74 -15.93 6.30 -11.67
N GLN A 75 -15.99 6.84 -10.46
CA GLN A 75 -16.65 6.19 -9.33
C GLN A 75 -18.10 6.64 -9.28
N THR A 76 -19.02 5.73 -9.58
CA THR A 76 -20.45 5.94 -9.48
C THR A 76 -20.98 5.33 -8.19
N PHE A 77 -21.65 6.14 -7.37
CA PHE A 77 -22.19 5.75 -6.08
C PHE A 77 -23.66 5.41 -6.21
N TYR A 78 -23.97 4.14 -5.98
CA TYR A 78 -25.34 3.64 -5.88
C TYR A 78 -25.70 3.58 -4.41
N LYS A 79 -26.66 4.41 -3.98
CA LYS A 79 -27.16 4.38 -2.60
C LYS A 79 -27.86 3.05 -2.31
N TRP A 80 -27.61 2.53 -1.11
CA TRP A 80 -28.31 1.42 -0.48
C TRP A 80 -28.85 1.86 0.88
N ASN A 81 -29.68 1.03 1.52
CA ASN A 81 -30.35 1.36 2.78
C ASN A 81 -29.40 1.79 3.92
N HIS A 82 -28.18 1.25 3.92
CA HIS A 82 -27.22 1.43 5.02
C HIS A 82 -25.84 1.93 4.56
N GLY A 83 -25.72 2.39 3.32
CA GLY A 83 -24.44 2.82 2.73
C GLY A 83 -24.53 2.96 1.22
N ALA A 84 -23.42 2.74 0.53
CA ALA A 84 -23.37 2.79 -0.93
C ALA A 84 -22.54 1.64 -1.50
N GLN A 85 -22.90 1.22 -2.72
CA GLN A 85 -22.04 0.42 -3.57
C GLN A 85 -21.38 1.36 -4.58
N VAL A 86 -20.06 1.28 -4.67
CA VAL A 86 -19.24 2.08 -5.57
C VAL A 86 -18.86 1.22 -6.76
N SER A 87 -19.31 1.62 -7.94
CA SER A 87 -18.80 1.08 -9.21
C SER A 87 -17.67 1.97 -9.69
N SER A 88 -16.53 1.37 -10.05
CA SER A 88 -15.38 2.09 -10.60
C SER A 88 -15.19 1.63 -12.04
N ILE A 89 -15.50 2.51 -13.00
CA ILE A 89 -15.33 2.23 -14.43
C ILE A 89 -14.10 2.98 -14.92
N GLU A 90 -13.14 2.25 -15.46
CA GLU A 90 -11.95 2.83 -16.08
C GLU A 90 -12.31 3.67 -17.31
N SER A 91 -11.59 4.78 -17.47
CA SER A 91 -11.73 5.66 -18.62
C SER A 91 -11.33 4.93 -19.89
N GLU A 92 -12.16 5.01 -20.93
CA GLU A 92 -11.85 4.43 -22.25
C GLU A 92 -10.55 5.00 -22.86
N LYS A 93 -10.19 6.22 -22.49
CA LYS A 93 -8.97 6.90 -22.95
C LYS A 93 -8.30 7.63 -21.79
N PRO A 94 -6.95 7.63 -21.73
CA PRO A 94 -6.21 8.50 -20.82
C PRO A 94 -6.58 9.96 -21.03
N ILE A 95 -6.66 10.74 -19.95
CA ILE A 95 -6.97 12.18 -20.01
C ILE A 95 -5.80 13.00 -19.50
N SER A 96 -5.74 14.24 -19.96
CA SER A 96 -4.75 15.20 -19.50
C SER A 96 -5.03 15.69 -18.07
N LYS A 97 -3.98 16.17 -17.40
CA LYS A 97 -4.12 16.95 -16.15
C LYS A 97 -5.16 18.05 -16.27
N LYS A 98 -5.17 18.80 -17.39
CA LYS A 98 -6.10 19.92 -17.61
C LYS A 98 -7.55 19.43 -17.65
N GLU A 99 -7.82 18.33 -18.35
CA GLU A 99 -9.15 17.72 -18.42
C GLU A 99 -9.59 17.18 -17.07
N PHE A 100 -8.70 16.47 -16.35
CA PHE A 100 -8.99 15.95 -15.01
C PHE A 100 -9.37 17.07 -14.02
N LEU A 101 -8.58 18.15 -14.01
CA LEU A 101 -8.87 19.33 -13.17
C LEU A 101 -10.17 20.02 -13.59
N THR A 102 -10.46 20.10 -14.89
CA THR A 102 -11.69 20.71 -15.41
C THR A 102 -12.92 19.90 -15.02
N ALA A 103 -12.86 18.57 -15.18
CA ALA A 103 -13.94 17.68 -14.80
C ALA A 103 -14.20 17.67 -13.28
N THR A 104 -13.13 17.73 -12.49
CA THR A 104 -13.25 17.89 -11.02
C THR A 104 -13.91 19.22 -10.65
N LYS A 105 -13.55 20.32 -11.32
CA LYS A 105 -14.17 21.64 -11.12
C LYS A 105 -15.63 21.69 -11.58
N ALA A 106 -15.99 20.96 -12.64
CA ALA A 106 -17.37 20.86 -13.12
C ALA A 106 -18.24 20.08 -12.11
N SER A 107 -17.73 18.96 -11.61
CA SER A 107 -18.35 18.20 -10.51
C SER A 107 -18.49 19.05 -9.25
N ALA A 108 -17.54 19.96 -9.02
CA ALA A 108 -17.59 20.94 -7.95
C ALA A 108 -18.65 22.06 -8.12
N LYS A 109 -19.28 22.17 -9.30
CA LYS A 109 -20.31 23.18 -9.60
C LYS A 109 -21.70 22.56 -9.73
N SER A 110 -21.81 21.26 -10.01
CA SER A 110 -23.08 20.53 -10.00
C SER A 110 -23.55 20.31 -8.56
N GLY A 111 -24.51 21.13 -8.10
CA GLY A 111 -25.46 20.87 -7.00
C GLY A 111 -24.92 20.54 -5.60
N GLU A 112 -24.11 19.50 -5.46
CA GLU A 112 -23.68 18.87 -4.22
C GLU A 112 -22.62 19.66 -3.47
N TYR A 113 -21.72 20.34 -4.20
CA TYR A 113 -20.75 21.27 -3.63
C TYR A 113 -21.37 22.61 -3.20
N LYS A 114 -22.64 22.89 -3.54
CA LYS A 114 -23.32 24.10 -3.07
C LYS A 114 -23.63 24.06 -1.57
N ALA A 115 -23.76 22.88 -0.96
CA ALA A 115 -24.05 22.74 0.47
C ALA A 115 -22.83 23.09 1.36
N LEU A 116 -21.61 22.71 0.93
CA LEU A 116 -20.34 23.24 1.46
C LEU A 116 -20.01 24.66 0.94
N GLY A 117 -20.95 25.24 0.19
CA GLY A 117 -21.06 26.58 -0.37
C GLY A 117 -19.84 27.50 -0.28
N LYS A 118 -19.27 27.85 -1.44
CA LYS A 118 -18.44 29.06 -1.68
C LYS A 118 -17.20 29.29 -0.79
N ASN A 119 -17.03 28.51 0.27
CA ASN A 119 -16.00 28.68 1.27
C ASN A 119 -14.87 27.71 0.97
N ALA A 120 -13.77 28.24 0.44
CA ALA A 120 -12.50 27.54 0.35
C ALA A 120 -11.91 27.14 1.73
N THR A 121 -12.68 27.29 2.82
CA THR A 121 -12.29 27.21 4.23
C THR A 121 -12.99 26.10 5.02
N ALA A 122 -13.73 25.18 4.37
CA ALA A 122 -14.38 24.07 5.08
C ALA A 122 -13.34 23.19 5.80
N SER A 123 -13.55 22.93 7.09
CA SER A 123 -12.65 22.06 7.87
C SER A 123 -12.77 20.61 7.40
N ALA A 124 -11.75 19.78 7.67
CA ALA A 124 -11.82 18.35 7.37
C ALA A 124 -13.03 17.66 8.04
N ALA A 125 -13.45 18.15 9.22
CA ALA A 125 -14.63 17.65 9.92
C ALA A 125 -15.95 18.06 9.22
N ASP A 126 -16.01 19.25 8.61
CA ASP A 126 -17.16 19.66 7.78
C ASP A 126 -17.27 18.79 6.54
N ILE A 127 -16.13 18.54 5.88
CA ILE A 127 -16.06 17.68 4.69
C ILE A 127 -16.47 16.24 5.04
N GLU A 128 -16.05 15.72 6.20
CA GLU A 128 -16.44 14.39 6.68
C GLU A 128 -17.95 14.28 6.94
N ARG A 129 -18.54 15.25 7.64
CA ARG A 129 -19.98 15.28 7.86
C ARG A 129 -20.74 15.34 6.54
N GLU A 130 -20.28 16.18 5.62
CA GLU A 130 -20.90 16.31 4.32
C GLU A 130 -20.78 15.03 3.50
N TYR A 131 -19.62 14.36 3.50
CA TYR A 131 -19.41 13.11 2.77
C TYR A 131 -20.43 12.04 3.18
N TRP A 132 -20.63 11.83 4.49
CA TRP A 132 -21.58 10.85 4.97
C TRP A 132 -23.03 11.28 4.73
N ARG A 133 -23.36 12.56 4.94
CA ARG A 133 -24.67 13.11 4.58
C ARG A 133 -24.97 12.90 3.09
N TRP A 134 -23.98 13.16 2.23
CA TRP A 134 -24.05 13.04 0.79
C TRP A 134 -24.30 11.60 0.34
N LEU A 135 -23.58 10.62 0.90
CA LEU A 135 -23.80 9.19 0.61
C LEU A 135 -25.17 8.67 1.09
N GLU A 136 -25.64 9.15 2.23
CA GLU A 136 -26.89 8.68 2.85
C GLU A 136 -28.13 9.40 2.31
N THR A 137 -27.97 10.54 1.64
CA THR A 137 -29.07 11.29 0.99
C THR A 137 -29.51 10.58 -0.29
N SER A 138 -30.83 10.49 -0.51
CA SER A 138 -31.36 10.02 -1.80
C SER A 138 -31.21 11.11 -2.86
N HIS A 139 -30.55 10.80 -3.98
CA HIS A 139 -30.35 11.73 -5.09
C HIS A 139 -31.15 11.29 -6.33
N PRO A 140 -31.61 12.23 -7.17
CA PRO A 140 -32.34 11.89 -8.39
C PRO A 140 -31.52 11.13 -9.44
N LYS A 141 -30.18 11.26 -9.40
CA LYS A 141 -29.23 10.58 -10.28
C LYS A 141 -28.10 9.99 -9.44
N PRO A 142 -27.48 8.87 -9.86
CA PRO A 142 -26.27 8.37 -9.22
C PRO A 142 -25.18 9.43 -9.19
N GLN A 143 -24.47 9.50 -8.07
CA GLN A 143 -23.39 10.45 -7.87
C GLN A 143 -22.11 9.94 -8.47
N GLU A 144 -21.29 10.86 -8.99
CA GLU A 144 -20.05 10.51 -9.66
C GLU A 144 -18.89 11.38 -9.19
N VAL A 145 -17.74 10.75 -8.98
CA VAL A 145 -16.47 11.44 -8.77
C VAL A 145 -15.37 10.76 -9.58
N LEU A 146 -14.27 11.48 -9.81
CA LEU A 146 -13.12 10.95 -10.51
C LEU A 146 -12.07 10.46 -9.53
N TYR A 147 -11.47 9.32 -9.81
CA TYR A 147 -10.40 8.77 -8.99
C TYR A 147 -9.40 8.02 -9.87
N ALA A 148 -8.14 8.47 -9.94
CA ALA A 148 -7.10 7.67 -10.58
C ALA A 148 -6.48 6.75 -9.53
N SER A 149 -7.10 5.59 -9.32
CA SER A 149 -6.60 4.57 -8.40
C SER A 149 -5.75 3.54 -9.14
N ASP A 150 -4.87 2.87 -8.38
CA ASP A 150 -4.09 1.72 -8.85
C ASP A 150 -3.23 2.05 -10.07
N GLN A 151 -2.72 3.28 -10.12
CA GLN A 151 -1.89 3.73 -11.21
C GLN A 151 -0.48 3.20 -11.04
N ASP A 152 0.04 2.57 -12.09
CA ASP A 152 1.42 2.15 -12.20
C ASP A 152 2.38 3.35 -12.05
N MET A 153 3.51 3.18 -11.38
CA MET A 153 4.46 4.26 -11.12
C MET A 153 5.16 4.82 -12.37
N SER A 154 5.02 4.17 -13.53
CA SER A 154 5.43 4.69 -14.84
C SER A 154 4.76 6.00 -15.22
N ILE A 155 3.67 6.38 -14.53
CA ILE A 155 3.09 7.73 -14.69
C ILE A 155 4.07 8.84 -14.25
N PHE A 156 5.03 8.55 -13.36
CA PHE A 156 6.02 9.54 -12.94
C PHE A 156 7.18 9.60 -13.95
N PRO A 157 7.66 10.81 -14.30
CA PRO A 157 8.81 10.93 -15.20
C PRO A 157 10.04 10.32 -14.52
N GLU A 158 10.79 9.49 -15.24
CA GLU A 158 12.06 8.98 -14.72
C GLU A 158 13.00 10.15 -14.38
N PRO A 159 13.77 10.06 -13.27
CA PRO A 159 14.82 11.01 -12.97
C PRO A 159 15.75 11.10 -14.18
N ARG A 160 15.94 12.32 -14.72
CA ARG A 160 16.86 12.52 -15.85
C ARG A 160 18.27 12.17 -15.40
N ARG A 161 18.75 10.97 -15.73
CA ARG A 161 20.18 10.65 -15.61
C ARG A 161 20.96 11.66 -16.44
N LYS A 162 21.69 12.56 -15.78
CA LYS A 162 22.64 13.46 -16.43
C LYS A 162 23.72 12.61 -17.10
N ILE A 163 23.52 12.23 -18.36
CA ILE A 163 24.57 11.63 -19.19
C ILE A 163 25.65 12.71 -19.32
N ASN A 164 26.78 12.49 -18.65
CA ASN A 164 27.92 13.38 -18.72
C ASN A 164 28.44 13.40 -20.17
N LYS A 165 28.06 14.42 -20.95
CA LYS A 165 28.35 14.53 -22.40
C LYS A 165 29.85 14.62 -22.73
N ASN A 166 30.72 14.70 -21.72
CA ASN A 166 32.16 14.80 -21.89
C ASN A 166 32.92 13.48 -22.14
N LYS A 167 32.25 12.31 -22.11
CA LYS A 167 32.91 11.02 -22.42
C LYS A 167 32.81 10.57 -23.89
N LYS A 168 32.01 11.23 -24.75
CA LYS A 168 31.81 10.83 -26.16
C LYS A 168 32.76 11.47 -27.20
N LYS A 169 33.63 12.40 -26.79
CA LYS A 169 34.59 13.06 -27.71
C LYS A 169 35.96 12.37 -27.85
N LYS A 170 36.21 11.25 -27.15
CA LYS A 170 37.52 10.55 -27.19
C LYS A 170 37.55 9.21 -27.96
N THR A 171 36.45 8.81 -28.62
CA THR A 171 36.39 7.51 -29.34
C THR A 171 36.02 7.61 -30.82
N MET A 172 36.00 8.80 -31.42
CA MET A 172 35.74 8.99 -32.86
C MET A 172 37.01 9.44 -33.60
N LEU A 173 38.10 8.70 -33.42
CA LEU A 173 39.31 8.83 -34.25
C LEU A 173 39.92 7.45 -34.52
N SER A 174 39.17 6.58 -35.18
CA SER A 174 39.70 5.41 -35.89
C SER A 174 38.56 4.72 -36.63
N LYS A 175 38.76 4.50 -37.93
CA LYS A 175 37.93 3.76 -38.90
C LYS A 175 37.06 4.62 -39.82
N ASN A 176 37.74 5.31 -40.74
CA ASN A 176 37.28 5.50 -42.11
C ASN A 176 37.75 4.30 -42.95
N THR A 177 36.82 3.45 -43.40
CA THR A 177 36.93 2.77 -44.70
C THR A 177 35.54 2.39 -45.22
N MET A 178 35.05 3.26 -46.11
CA MET A 178 34.18 3.06 -47.27
C MET A 178 33.76 1.63 -47.66
N THR A 179 32.45 1.42 -47.88
CA THR A 179 31.89 1.07 -49.20
C THR A 179 30.38 1.36 -49.25
N MET A 180 29.98 1.97 -50.36
CA MET A 180 28.63 2.37 -50.74
C MET A 180 27.93 1.24 -51.52
N THR A 181 26.63 1.06 -51.32
CA THR A 181 25.70 0.73 -52.41
C THR A 181 24.32 1.31 -52.13
N THR A 182 23.83 2.01 -53.15
CA THR A 182 22.62 2.82 -53.27
C THR A 182 21.41 1.95 -53.61
N THR A 183 20.24 2.27 -53.06
CA THR A 183 18.98 2.35 -53.84
C THR A 183 18.05 3.38 -53.21
N MET A 184 17.53 4.24 -54.09
CA MET A 184 16.56 5.29 -53.83
C MET A 184 15.16 4.69 -53.66
N ASP A 185 14.30 5.34 -52.88
CA ASP A 185 12.93 5.66 -53.31
C ASP A 185 12.28 6.75 -52.45
N GLU A 186 11.35 7.45 -53.07
CA GLU A 186 11.06 8.87 -52.91
C GLU A 186 9.97 9.23 -51.87
N LYS A 187 10.14 10.45 -51.32
CA LYS A 187 9.16 11.47 -50.91
C LYS A 187 7.67 11.06 -50.72
N LYS A 188 7.12 11.47 -49.57
CA LYS A 188 6.20 12.63 -49.52
C LYS A 188 6.04 13.26 -48.13
N GLU A 189 5.94 14.58 -48.19
CA GLU A 189 5.91 15.60 -47.13
C GLU A 189 4.66 15.58 -46.24
N GLY A 190 4.80 16.22 -45.08
CA GLY A 190 3.69 16.60 -44.21
C GLY A 190 4.16 17.31 -42.93
N GLU A 191 4.85 18.44 -43.08
CA GLU A 191 5.18 19.37 -41.99
C GLU A 191 3.90 19.94 -41.35
N TRP A 192 3.79 19.89 -40.02
CA TRP A 192 2.99 20.86 -39.26
C TRP A 192 3.87 21.54 -38.21
N ASN A 193 4.01 22.85 -38.42
CA ASN A 193 4.85 23.79 -37.71
C ASN A 193 4.52 23.87 -36.21
N ASN A 194 5.60 23.89 -35.42
CA ASN A 194 5.61 24.46 -34.08
C ASN A 194 5.29 25.96 -34.17
N LYS A 195 4.27 26.40 -33.42
CA LYS A 195 4.22 27.78 -32.93
C LYS A 195 4.08 27.77 -31.42
N GLU A 196 5.03 28.47 -30.83
CA GLU A 196 5.14 28.80 -29.42
C GLU A 196 3.89 29.55 -28.95
N GLU A 197 3.34 29.13 -27.82
CA GLU A 197 2.62 30.04 -26.92
C GLU A 197 3.21 29.87 -25.52
N GLY A 198 4.10 30.80 -25.19
CA GLY A 198 4.45 31.12 -23.81
C GLY A 198 3.41 32.05 -23.19
N LYS A 199 3.35 31.98 -21.85
CA LYS A 199 2.57 32.80 -20.90
C LYS A 199 1.15 32.32 -20.60
N GLU A 200 1.02 31.60 -19.48
CA GLU A 200 0.35 32.10 -18.26
C GLU A 200 0.49 31.04 -17.15
N GLU A 201 1.61 31.07 -16.42
CA GLU A 201 1.67 30.50 -15.08
C GLU A 201 1.19 31.57 -14.10
N LYS A 202 -0.04 31.43 -13.60
CA LYS A 202 -0.52 32.12 -12.40
C LYS A 202 -0.93 31.09 -11.36
N GLU A 203 -0.06 31.03 -10.34
CA GLU A 203 -0.35 30.87 -8.91
C GLU A 203 -1.66 30.16 -8.52
N TYR A 204 -1.50 28.98 -7.92
CA TYR A 204 -2.37 28.51 -6.84
C TYR A 204 -1.51 28.37 -5.58
N GLU A 205 -1.03 29.50 -5.07
CA GLU A 205 -0.55 29.65 -3.69
C GLU A 205 -1.50 30.61 -2.98
N ASN A 206 -2.45 30.04 -2.23
CA ASN A 206 -2.84 30.45 -0.87
C ASN A 206 -4.27 30.05 -0.53
N GLY A 207 -4.40 29.45 0.65
CA GLY A 207 -5.65 29.09 1.28
C GLY A 207 -5.47 28.25 2.56
N ASN A 208 -4.46 28.57 3.40
CA ASN A 208 -4.49 28.49 4.87
C ASN A 208 -3.09 28.81 5.42
N GLN A 209 -2.82 30.09 5.70
CA GLN A 209 -1.81 30.47 6.68
C GLN A 209 -2.55 30.63 8.01
N ASP A 210 -2.48 29.61 8.86
CA ASP A 210 -2.61 29.85 10.30
C ASP A 210 -1.23 30.29 10.80
N SER A 211 -1.23 31.48 11.36
CA SER A 211 -0.10 32.24 11.87
C SER A 211 0.69 31.52 12.98
N PHE A 212 2.01 31.41 12.80
CA PHE A 212 2.99 31.29 13.88
C PHE A 212 3.85 32.58 13.91
N PRO A 213 4.19 33.15 15.08
CA PRO A 213 4.85 34.46 15.16
C PRO A 213 6.35 34.35 14.82
N GLY A 214 6.86 35.42 14.23
CA GLY A 214 8.09 35.44 13.45
C GLY A 214 9.41 35.51 14.22
N ARG A 215 10.49 35.27 13.47
CA ARG A 215 11.81 35.82 13.77
C ARG A 215 12.59 36.06 12.47
N ALA A 216 13.28 37.19 12.46
CA ALA A 216 13.78 37.95 11.32
C ALA A 216 14.80 37.22 10.41
N ASP A 217 14.77 37.65 9.15
CA ASP A 217 15.70 37.29 8.07
C ASP A 217 17.16 37.60 8.41
N GLU A 218 18.02 36.60 8.26
CA GLU A 218 19.41 36.81 7.85
C GLU A 218 19.64 36.14 6.49
N LYS A 219 19.99 36.97 5.50
CA LYS A 219 20.31 36.56 4.13
C LYS A 219 21.57 35.68 4.13
N ALA A 220 21.46 34.47 3.59
CA ALA A 220 22.60 33.72 3.08
C ALA A 220 22.43 33.48 1.58
N SER A 221 23.43 33.94 0.83
CA SER A 221 23.56 33.91 -0.62
C SER A 221 23.91 32.52 -1.16
N GLY A 222 23.30 32.17 -2.30
CA GLY A 222 23.91 31.40 -3.39
C GLY A 222 24.27 29.93 -3.13
N GLY A 223 23.49 29.01 -3.71
CA GLY A 223 23.87 27.61 -3.85
C GLY A 223 22.77 26.78 -4.53
N ASP A 224 23.04 26.38 -5.78
CA ASP A 224 22.50 25.29 -6.60
C ASP A 224 21.04 24.84 -6.48
N GLU A 225 20.35 24.83 -7.63
CA GLU A 225 19.05 24.22 -7.84
C GLU A 225 19.09 22.69 -7.58
N ASP A 226 18.83 22.29 -6.34
CA ASP A 226 18.71 20.88 -5.97
C ASP A 226 17.32 20.35 -6.42
N GLU A 227 17.34 19.55 -7.48
CA GLU A 227 16.18 18.78 -7.93
C GLU A 227 15.81 17.81 -6.79
N GLY A 228 14.66 18.05 -6.14
CA GLY A 228 14.25 17.32 -4.93
C GLY A 228 14.38 15.80 -5.07
N ASN A 229 15.17 15.20 -4.18
CA ASN A 229 15.34 13.76 -4.06
C ASN A 229 14.08 13.16 -3.41
N ASP A 230 13.40 12.23 -4.10
CA ASP A 230 12.17 11.53 -3.67
C ASP A 230 12.38 10.54 -2.51
N GLY A 231 13.42 10.73 -1.70
CA GLY A 231 13.83 9.76 -0.70
C GLY A 231 14.67 8.61 -1.25
N GLU A 232 15.24 8.71 -2.46
CA GLU A 232 16.20 7.73 -2.99
C GLU A 232 17.29 7.47 -1.92
N GLY A 233 17.42 6.18 -1.57
CA GLY A 233 18.37 5.69 -0.56
C GLY A 233 17.81 5.55 0.85
N THR A 234 16.59 5.98 1.14
CA THR A 234 15.95 5.76 2.46
C THR A 234 15.11 4.48 2.48
N GLN A 235 15.02 3.82 3.63
CA GLN A 235 14.13 2.65 3.80
C GLN A 235 12.64 3.01 3.76
N TRP A 236 12.29 4.29 3.82
CA TRP A 236 10.91 4.78 3.75
C TRP A 236 10.47 5.15 2.33
N ASN A 237 11.33 4.92 1.32
CA ASN A 237 10.94 4.98 -0.08
C ASN A 237 10.09 3.75 -0.43
N LEU A 238 8.82 3.96 -0.77
CA LEU A 238 7.86 2.89 -1.01
C LEU A 238 8.25 1.97 -2.18
N LYS A 239 9.07 2.42 -3.13
CA LYS A 239 9.65 1.56 -4.19
C LYS A 239 10.55 0.45 -3.64
N ALA A 240 11.11 0.64 -2.44
CA ALA A 240 12.05 -0.28 -1.82
C ALA A 240 11.46 -1.07 -0.64
N VAL A 241 10.42 -0.55 0.03
CA VAL A 241 9.89 -1.09 1.30
C VAL A 241 9.62 -2.60 1.25
N SER A 242 8.94 -3.09 0.21
CA SER A 242 8.58 -4.51 0.09
C SER A 242 9.79 -5.44 -0.05
N ARG A 243 10.95 -4.90 -0.41
CA ARG A 243 12.19 -5.65 -0.69
C ARG A 243 13.29 -5.36 0.31
N LEU A 244 13.00 -4.61 1.37
CA LEU A 244 13.97 -4.37 2.43
C LEU A 244 14.44 -5.68 3.08
N PRO A 245 15.71 -5.76 3.52
CA PRO A 245 16.18 -6.85 4.36
C PRO A 245 15.26 -7.03 5.58
N LYS A 246 15.08 -8.28 6.04
CA LYS A 246 14.10 -8.70 7.07
C LYS A 246 12.63 -8.74 6.60
N GLY A 247 12.31 -8.18 5.42
CA GLY A 247 11.00 -8.27 4.81
C GLY A 247 10.76 -9.61 4.09
N LEU A 248 9.62 -10.26 4.36
CA LEU A 248 9.29 -11.55 3.77
C LEU A 248 8.84 -11.47 2.30
N LEU A 249 8.37 -10.31 1.85
CA LEU A 249 8.04 -10.11 0.44
C LEU A 249 9.28 -10.12 -0.46
N GLY A 250 10.49 -10.00 0.10
CA GLY A 250 11.75 -10.21 -0.61
C GLY A 250 11.85 -11.59 -1.27
N PHE A 251 11.14 -12.61 -0.76
CA PHE A 251 11.14 -13.97 -1.30
C PHE A 251 10.23 -14.20 -2.51
N VAL A 252 9.34 -13.25 -2.82
CA VAL A 252 8.44 -13.34 -3.97
C VAL A 252 9.24 -13.16 -5.26
N GLU A 253 9.12 -14.10 -6.19
CA GLU A 253 9.80 -14.00 -7.49
C GLU A 253 9.07 -13.02 -8.41
N GLY A 254 9.83 -12.14 -9.07
CA GLY A 254 9.29 -11.11 -9.95
C GLY A 254 8.53 -10.02 -9.20
N ASN A 255 7.93 -9.11 -9.96
CA ASN A 255 7.17 -7.99 -9.42
C ASN A 255 5.68 -8.28 -9.47
N VAL A 256 4.99 -7.94 -8.38
CA VAL A 256 3.54 -8.04 -8.24
C VAL A 256 2.99 -6.63 -8.08
N PRO A 257 2.31 -6.06 -9.11
CA PRO A 257 1.78 -4.70 -9.05
C PRO A 257 0.87 -4.48 -7.84
N GLY A 258 1.04 -3.36 -7.16
CA GLY A 258 0.33 -2.99 -5.93
C GLY A 258 0.84 -3.70 -4.66
N VAL A 259 1.50 -4.86 -4.79
CA VAL A 259 1.97 -5.65 -3.64
C VAL A 259 3.46 -5.44 -3.38
N THR A 260 4.31 -5.67 -4.38
CA THR A 260 5.76 -5.45 -4.28
C THR A 260 6.24 -4.25 -5.06
N GLU A 261 5.40 -3.72 -5.94
CA GLU A 261 5.57 -2.44 -6.61
C GLU A 261 4.47 -1.49 -6.13
N PRO A 262 4.80 -0.26 -5.75
CA PRO A 262 3.80 0.67 -5.26
C PRO A 262 2.77 1.02 -6.33
N TYR A 263 1.54 1.28 -5.87
CA TYR A 263 0.54 1.99 -6.66
C TYR A 263 0.44 3.44 -6.23
N SER A 264 0.12 4.29 -7.20
CA SER A 264 -0.21 5.69 -6.94
C SER A 264 -1.71 5.96 -7.09
N TYR A 265 -2.17 6.97 -6.35
CA TYR A 265 -3.57 7.30 -6.17
C TYR A 265 -3.75 8.81 -6.26
N ILE A 266 -4.39 9.29 -7.34
CA ILE A 266 -4.78 10.70 -7.49
C ILE A 266 -6.23 10.86 -7.05
N GLY A 267 -6.42 11.34 -5.82
CA GLY A 267 -7.74 11.58 -5.26
C GLY A 267 -8.37 12.87 -5.79
N THR A 268 -9.70 12.89 -5.83
CA THR A 268 -10.52 14.12 -5.85
C THR A 268 -11.44 14.13 -4.63
N ARG A 269 -12.10 15.24 -4.33
CA ARG A 269 -13.02 15.30 -3.18
C ARG A 269 -14.08 14.20 -3.28
N PHE A 270 -14.27 13.47 -2.19
CA PHE A 270 -15.18 12.32 -2.04
C PHE A 270 -14.83 11.06 -2.84
N SER A 271 -13.77 11.07 -3.67
CA SER A 271 -13.21 9.81 -4.18
C SER A 271 -12.86 8.88 -3.02
N THR A 272 -13.31 7.64 -3.12
CA THR A 272 -13.49 6.71 -1.99
C THR A 272 -12.71 5.44 -2.21
N PHE A 273 -12.01 4.98 -1.17
CA PHE A 273 -11.51 3.60 -1.07
C PHE A 273 -12.40 2.87 -0.07
N CYS A 274 -13.19 1.93 -0.59
CA CYS A 274 -14.23 1.23 0.17
C CYS A 274 -13.64 0.37 1.30
N TRP A 275 -14.49 -0.14 2.19
CA TRP A 275 -14.07 -1.05 3.26
C TRP A 275 -13.42 -2.32 2.69
N HIS A 276 -12.16 -2.57 3.05
CA HIS A 276 -11.43 -3.76 2.66
C HIS A 276 -10.32 -4.11 3.65
N VAL A 277 -9.77 -5.32 3.50
CA VAL A 277 -8.49 -5.72 4.08
C VAL A 277 -7.48 -5.88 2.95
N GLU A 278 -6.20 -5.79 3.27
CA GLU A 278 -5.12 -6.07 2.31
C GLU A 278 -5.16 -7.51 1.82
N ASP A 279 -4.76 -7.70 0.56
CA ASP A 279 -4.60 -9.02 -0.02
C ASP A 279 -3.61 -9.85 0.81
N ASP A 280 -3.90 -11.13 0.98
CA ASP A 280 -3.11 -12.05 1.82
C ASP A 280 -2.96 -11.59 3.30
N ASN A 281 -3.85 -10.70 3.76
CA ASN A 281 -3.76 -10.03 5.06
C ASN A 281 -2.39 -9.37 5.30
N LEU A 282 -1.75 -8.84 4.26
CA LEU A 282 -0.48 -8.14 4.36
C LEU A 282 -0.57 -6.88 5.23
N TYR A 283 0.58 -6.33 5.61
CA TYR A 283 0.63 -4.94 6.02
C TYR A 283 0.52 -4.04 4.78
N SER A 284 0.11 -2.80 4.97
CA SER A 284 0.22 -1.75 3.96
C SER A 284 0.80 -0.49 4.57
N VAL A 285 1.63 0.21 3.79
CA VAL A 285 2.10 1.56 4.09
C VAL A 285 1.61 2.49 2.99
N ASN A 286 0.98 3.58 3.38
CA ASN A 286 0.53 4.64 2.49
C ASN A 286 1.27 5.94 2.83
N PHE A 287 1.76 6.65 1.83
CA PHE A 287 2.38 7.97 1.97
C PHE A 287 1.62 9.00 1.15
N LEU A 288 1.28 10.15 1.75
CA LEU A 288 0.59 11.24 1.05
C LEU A 288 1.61 12.26 0.55
N HIS A 289 1.96 12.19 -0.73
CA HIS A 289 2.96 13.06 -1.35
C HIS A 289 2.56 14.54 -1.32
N GLY A 290 1.29 14.85 -1.56
CA GLY A 290 0.80 16.22 -1.50
C GLY A 290 -0.67 16.42 -1.84
N GLY A 291 -1.14 17.65 -1.67
CA GLY A 291 -2.53 18.05 -1.87
C GLY A 291 -3.36 17.98 -0.59
N ALA A 292 -4.68 17.84 -0.75
CA ALA A 292 -5.63 17.82 0.36
C ALA A 292 -5.53 16.53 1.20
N PRO A 293 -5.90 16.59 2.50
CA PRO A 293 -5.83 15.42 3.38
C PRO A 293 -6.68 14.22 2.92
N LYS A 294 -6.33 13.04 3.43
CA LYS A 294 -7.09 11.79 3.24
C LYS A 294 -7.68 11.36 4.58
N THR A 295 -8.98 11.11 4.62
CA THR A 295 -9.68 10.62 5.83
C THR A 295 -9.69 9.11 5.80
N TRP A 296 -9.23 8.49 6.89
CA TRP A 296 -9.17 7.04 7.06
C TRP A 296 -10.04 6.60 8.23
N TYR A 297 -10.65 5.44 8.07
CA TYR A 297 -11.24 4.65 9.14
C TYR A 297 -10.56 3.29 9.18
N GLY A 298 -10.35 2.76 10.38
CA GLY A 298 -9.69 1.48 10.60
C GLY A 298 -10.37 0.67 11.70
N VAL A 299 -10.44 -0.63 11.50
CA VAL A 299 -10.92 -1.62 12.46
C VAL A 299 -9.79 -2.61 12.73
N PRO A 300 -9.45 -2.89 13.99
CA PRO A 300 -8.37 -3.82 14.31
C PRO A 300 -8.66 -5.23 13.83
N GLY A 301 -7.62 -5.93 13.38
CA GLY A 301 -7.77 -7.24 12.74
C GLY A 301 -8.39 -8.35 13.60
N HIS A 302 -8.44 -8.19 14.92
CA HIS A 302 -9.17 -9.11 15.81
C HIS A 302 -10.70 -8.97 15.70
N ALA A 303 -11.19 -7.79 15.30
CA ALA A 303 -12.60 -7.49 15.13
C ALA A 303 -13.09 -7.65 13.68
N ALA A 304 -12.21 -8.01 12.74
CA ALA A 304 -12.53 -8.12 11.31
C ALA A 304 -13.74 -9.03 11.01
N GLY A 305 -13.85 -10.19 11.69
CA GLY A 305 -15.01 -11.08 11.50
C GLY A 305 -16.34 -10.43 11.86
N ARG A 306 -16.35 -9.52 12.84
CA ARG A 306 -17.57 -8.78 13.21
C ARG A 306 -17.94 -7.72 12.16
N VAL A 307 -16.97 -7.21 11.40
CA VAL A 307 -17.26 -6.36 10.24
C VAL A 307 -17.96 -7.17 9.15
N ASP A 308 -17.51 -8.40 8.88
CA ASP A 308 -18.20 -9.31 7.97
C ASP A 308 -19.64 -9.58 8.42
N ASP A 309 -19.86 -9.82 9.72
CA ASP A 309 -21.19 -10.08 10.30
C ASP A 309 -22.11 -8.86 10.18
N VAL A 310 -21.62 -7.67 10.54
CA VAL A 310 -22.39 -6.41 10.40
C VAL A 310 -22.70 -6.15 8.93
N TYR A 311 -21.73 -6.32 8.03
CA TYR A 311 -21.97 -6.16 6.60
C TYR A 311 -23.02 -7.15 6.08
N ALA A 312 -22.99 -8.41 6.51
CA ALA A 312 -23.98 -9.40 6.13
C ALA A 312 -25.39 -9.05 6.64
N SER A 313 -25.49 -8.39 7.80
CA SER A 313 -26.75 -7.87 8.34
C SER A 313 -27.27 -6.65 7.54
N LEU A 314 -26.39 -5.70 7.21
CA LEU A 314 -26.74 -4.48 6.49
C LEU A 314 -27.04 -4.74 5.00
N PHE A 315 -26.33 -5.70 4.38
CA PHE A 315 -26.40 -5.97 2.95
C PHE A 315 -26.55 -7.48 2.65
N PRO A 316 -27.64 -8.13 3.11
CA PRO A 316 -27.78 -9.59 3.07
C PRO A 316 -27.75 -10.15 1.64
N ILE A 317 -28.26 -9.41 0.65
CA ILE A 317 -28.24 -9.82 -0.75
C ILE A 317 -26.81 -9.79 -1.30
N LEU A 318 -26.08 -8.70 -1.10
CA LEU A 318 -24.70 -8.55 -1.58
C LEU A 318 -23.74 -9.52 -0.89
N ALA A 319 -23.94 -9.76 0.41
CA ALA A 319 -23.17 -10.73 1.17
C ALA A 319 -23.35 -12.17 0.64
N LYS A 320 -24.58 -12.57 0.30
CA LYS A 320 -24.85 -13.90 -0.27
C LYS A 320 -24.19 -14.11 -1.63
N THR A 321 -24.18 -13.09 -2.47
CA THR A 321 -23.54 -13.15 -3.80
C THR A 321 -22.03 -12.97 -3.73
N GLY A 322 -21.46 -12.71 -2.54
CA GLY A 322 -20.03 -12.52 -2.35
C GLY A 322 -19.49 -11.21 -2.90
N HIS A 323 -20.36 -10.25 -3.23
CA HIS A 323 -19.99 -8.92 -3.73
C HIS A 323 -19.85 -7.89 -2.58
N GLY A 324 -19.23 -6.74 -2.89
CA GLY A 324 -19.05 -5.64 -1.95
C GLY A 324 -17.69 -5.65 -1.27
N LEU A 325 -17.58 -6.29 -0.08
CA LEU A 325 -16.32 -6.31 0.67
C LEU A 325 -15.17 -7.02 -0.08
N SER A 326 -15.42 -8.19 -0.67
CA SER A 326 -14.40 -8.95 -1.42
C SER A 326 -13.91 -8.22 -2.67
N LYS A 327 -14.76 -7.37 -3.25
CA LYS A 327 -14.49 -6.61 -4.47
C LYS A 327 -14.10 -5.16 -4.18
N LYS A 328 -13.97 -4.78 -2.91
CA LYS A 328 -13.63 -3.42 -2.47
C LYS A 328 -14.61 -2.37 -3.05
N THR A 329 -15.92 -2.69 -3.08
CA THR A 329 -16.98 -1.84 -3.67
C THR A 329 -18.06 -1.39 -2.70
N SER A 330 -17.96 -1.69 -1.40
CA SER A 330 -18.97 -1.27 -0.41
C SER A 330 -18.42 -0.29 0.62
N ILE A 331 -19.12 0.82 0.78
CA ILE A 331 -18.83 1.83 1.80
C ILE A 331 -20.09 2.08 2.64
N PHE A 332 -19.91 2.17 3.95
CA PHE A 332 -20.98 2.50 4.89
C PHE A 332 -20.39 3.19 6.11
N CYS A 333 -21.22 4.01 6.77
CA CYS A 333 -20.77 4.88 7.85
C CYS A 333 -20.16 4.07 9.02
N PRO A 334 -19.01 4.47 9.57
CA PRO A 334 -18.37 3.77 10.70
C PRO A 334 -19.28 3.70 11.93
N THR A 335 -20.26 4.58 12.07
CA THR A 335 -21.24 4.52 13.16
C THR A 335 -22.05 3.23 13.16
N LYS A 336 -22.29 2.62 11.99
CA LYS A 336 -22.98 1.31 11.88
C LYS A 336 -22.20 0.17 12.52
N LEU A 337 -20.88 0.29 12.58
CA LEU A 337 -20.00 -0.66 13.27
C LEU A 337 -20.02 -0.40 14.78
N ILE A 338 -19.95 0.87 15.19
CA ILE A 338 -20.00 1.27 16.61
C ILE A 338 -21.34 0.88 17.25
N ASP A 339 -22.46 1.05 16.54
CA ASP A 339 -23.79 0.61 16.97
C ASP A 339 -23.86 -0.90 17.27
N GLN A 340 -22.90 -1.69 16.77
CA GLN A 340 -22.77 -3.14 16.96
C GLN A 340 -21.52 -3.50 17.78
N ASP A 341 -21.03 -2.54 18.59
CA ASP A 341 -19.86 -2.67 19.47
C ASP A 341 -18.55 -3.04 18.74
N VAL A 342 -18.46 -2.82 17.43
CA VAL A 342 -17.23 -3.03 16.66
C VAL A 342 -16.33 -1.80 16.80
N PRO A 343 -15.08 -1.94 17.30
CA PRO A 343 -14.19 -0.80 17.48
C PRO A 343 -13.79 -0.25 16.11
N VAL A 344 -13.97 1.06 15.94
CA VAL A 344 -13.52 1.80 14.77
C VAL A 344 -12.70 2.97 15.24
N TYR A 345 -11.62 3.26 14.51
CA TYR A 345 -10.75 4.40 14.74
C TYR A 345 -10.63 5.20 13.46
N ARG A 346 -10.35 6.49 13.56
CA ARG A 346 -10.12 7.35 12.40
C ARG A 346 -8.77 8.04 12.45
N CYS A 347 -8.28 8.50 11.31
CA CYS A 347 -7.28 9.56 11.28
C CYS A 347 -7.39 10.40 10.03
N LEU A 348 -6.92 11.64 10.14
CA LEU A 348 -6.71 12.53 9.01
C LEU A 348 -5.23 12.48 8.63
N GLN A 349 -4.93 11.93 7.46
CA GLN A 349 -3.58 11.90 6.89
C GLN A 349 -3.34 13.19 6.11
N GLY A 350 -2.40 13.99 6.59
CA GLY A 350 -1.89 15.20 5.94
C GLY A 350 -0.72 14.90 5.00
N MET A 351 -0.33 15.92 4.24
CA MET A 351 0.82 15.85 3.31
C MET A 351 2.11 15.52 4.07
N GLY A 352 2.91 14.61 3.51
CA GLY A 352 4.16 14.15 4.10
C GLY A 352 3.97 13.15 5.25
N GLU A 353 2.74 12.72 5.54
CA GLU A 353 2.46 11.75 6.60
C GLU A 353 2.24 10.34 6.04
N PHE A 354 2.62 9.33 6.83
CA PHE A 354 2.36 7.93 6.53
C PHE A 354 1.15 7.41 7.30
N VAL A 355 0.42 6.48 6.70
CA VAL A 355 -0.56 5.63 7.38
C VAL A 355 -0.13 4.18 7.23
N ILE A 356 -0.09 3.44 8.33
CA ILE A 356 0.18 2.00 8.36
C ILE A 356 -1.11 1.25 8.63
N THR A 357 -1.39 0.25 7.81
CA THR A 357 -2.48 -0.72 8.02
C THR A 357 -1.89 -2.04 8.47
N PHE A 358 -2.43 -2.60 9.56
CA PHE A 358 -1.99 -3.87 10.13
C PHE A 358 -2.70 -5.07 9.49
N PRO A 359 -2.13 -6.28 9.58
CA PRO A 359 -2.71 -7.49 9.02
C PRO A 359 -4.16 -7.70 9.40
N ARG A 360 -4.99 -7.98 8.39
CA ARG A 360 -6.43 -8.22 8.53
C ARG A 360 -7.22 -7.03 9.10
N ALA A 361 -6.64 -5.84 9.20
CA ALA A 361 -7.37 -4.65 9.64
C ALA A 361 -8.24 -4.14 8.49
N TYR A 362 -9.56 -4.06 8.72
CA TYR A 362 -10.43 -3.38 7.76
C TYR A 362 -10.10 -1.91 7.77
N HIS A 363 -10.08 -1.32 6.59
CA HIS A 363 -9.93 0.10 6.44
C HIS A 363 -10.70 0.60 5.21
N GLY A 364 -11.08 1.87 5.27
CA GLY A 364 -11.84 2.55 4.23
C GLY A 364 -11.80 4.05 4.48
N GLY A 365 -12.22 4.84 3.50
CA GLY A 365 -12.15 6.28 3.62
C GLY A 365 -12.27 7.02 2.30
N PHE A 366 -11.96 8.31 2.34
CA PHE A 366 -12.16 9.20 1.20
C PHE A 366 -11.16 10.36 1.19
N ASN A 367 -11.04 11.01 0.04
CA ASN A 367 -10.16 12.16 -0.14
C ASN A 367 -10.90 13.48 0.10
N ASN A 368 -10.26 14.43 0.80
CA ASN A 368 -10.86 15.73 1.12
C ASN A 368 -10.78 16.73 -0.04
N GLY A 369 -10.06 16.37 -1.11
CA GLY A 369 -9.78 17.22 -2.25
C GLY A 369 -8.80 16.54 -3.20
N ILE A 370 -8.18 17.35 -4.05
CA ILE A 370 -7.15 16.85 -4.98
C ILE A 370 -5.89 16.51 -4.21
N ASN A 371 -5.42 15.28 -4.32
CA ASN A 371 -4.20 14.82 -3.67
C ASN A 371 -3.51 13.70 -4.46
N LEU A 372 -2.30 13.36 -4.03
CA LEU A 372 -1.51 12.27 -4.58
C LEU A 372 -0.96 11.44 -3.42
N ALA A 373 -1.33 10.16 -3.38
CA ALA A 373 -0.80 9.19 -2.45
C ALA A 373 -0.10 8.05 -3.19
N GLU A 374 0.79 7.36 -2.48
CA GLU A 374 1.43 6.13 -2.92
C GLU A 374 1.22 5.08 -1.83
N ALA A 375 1.04 3.82 -2.20
CA ALA A 375 0.93 2.72 -1.24
C ALA A 375 1.63 1.47 -1.74
N VAL A 376 2.16 0.67 -0.81
CA VAL A 376 2.72 -0.64 -1.10
C VAL A 376 2.52 -1.58 0.09
N ASN A 377 2.51 -2.89 -0.16
CA ASN A 377 2.46 -3.88 0.90
C ASN A 377 3.85 -4.24 1.42
N PHE A 378 3.88 -4.74 2.65
CA PHE A 378 5.06 -5.36 3.24
C PHE A 378 4.67 -6.51 4.17
N ALA A 379 5.64 -7.36 4.50
CA ALA A 379 5.45 -8.45 5.43
C ALA A 379 6.71 -8.64 6.28
N ASP A 380 6.52 -8.79 7.58
CA ASP A 380 7.54 -9.23 8.52
C ASP A 380 7.20 -10.62 9.05
N GLU A 381 8.07 -11.21 9.87
CA GLU A 381 7.84 -12.51 10.53
C GLU A 381 6.49 -12.65 11.25
N THR A 382 5.94 -11.55 11.77
CA THR A 382 4.67 -11.57 12.51
C THR A 382 3.46 -11.71 11.58
N TRP A 383 3.63 -11.42 10.29
CA TRP A 383 2.61 -11.62 9.27
C TRP A 383 2.33 -13.11 8.99
N LEU A 384 3.30 -14.01 9.19
CA LEU A 384 3.17 -15.44 8.81
C LEU A 384 1.88 -16.09 9.35
N LYS A 385 1.46 -15.76 10.58
CA LYS A 385 0.21 -16.28 11.16
C LYS A 385 -1.06 -15.74 10.50
N TYR A 386 -1.01 -14.57 9.89
CA TYR A 386 -2.11 -13.95 9.15
C TYR A 386 -2.13 -14.45 7.70
N GLY A 387 -0.96 -14.59 7.07
CA GLY A 387 -0.80 -15.22 5.75
C GLY A 387 -1.28 -16.66 5.75
N ALA A 388 -0.88 -17.48 6.74
CA ALA A 388 -1.34 -18.86 6.89
C ALA A 388 -2.87 -18.95 7.04
N LYS A 389 -3.46 -18.00 7.79
CA LYS A 389 -4.93 -17.92 7.91
C LYS A 389 -5.58 -17.53 6.59
N ALA A 390 -5.05 -16.52 5.88
CA ALA A 390 -5.57 -16.11 4.57
C ALA A 390 -5.57 -17.28 3.59
N ASP A 391 -4.46 -17.99 3.48
CA ASP A 391 -4.30 -19.18 2.64
C ASP A 391 -5.29 -20.29 3.04
N LYS A 392 -5.43 -20.58 4.33
CA LYS A 392 -6.39 -21.58 4.85
C LYS A 392 -7.85 -21.21 4.56
N TYR A 393 -8.22 -19.94 4.70
CA TYR A 393 -9.61 -19.49 4.49
C TYR A 393 -10.04 -19.63 3.04
N ARG A 394 -9.13 -19.44 2.08
CA ARG A 394 -9.40 -19.59 0.64
C ARG A 394 -9.63 -21.05 0.21
N ARG A 395 -9.09 -22.02 0.93
CA ARG A 395 -9.28 -23.47 0.66
C ARG A 395 -10.63 -24.01 1.15
N LYS A 396 -11.49 -23.17 1.74
CA LYS A 396 -12.77 -23.59 2.35
C LYS A 396 -13.94 -22.75 1.86
N PRO A 397 -15.13 -23.32 1.60
CA PRO A 397 -16.31 -22.55 1.19
C PRO A 397 -16.82 -21.53 2.23
N SER A 398 -16.49 -21.72 3.51
CA SER A 398 -16.86 -20.82 4.62
C SER A 398 -15.92 -19.62 4.80
N THR A 399 -15.23 -19.19 3.74
CA THR A 399 -14.33 -18.04 3.74
C THR A 399 -15.05 -16.76 4.20
N PRO A 400 -14.44 -15.96 5.11
CA PRO A 400 -14.90 -14.60 5.41
C PRO A 400 -15.11 -13.79 4.12
N LEU A 401 -16.11 -12.92 4.09
CA LEU A 401 -16.55 -12.26 2.85
C LEU A 401 -15.40 -11.48 2.21
N SER A 402 -14.63 -10.75 3.00
CA SER A 402 -13.46 -10.00 2.50
C SER A 402 -12.32 -10.86 1.94
N GLN A 403 -12.28 -12.16 2.21
CA GLN A 403 -11.14 -13.03 1.87
C GLN A 403 -11.43 -14.03 0.75
N ARG A 404 -12.54 -13.86 0.04
CA ARG A 404 -12.95 -14.71 -1.11
C ARG A 404 -12.19 -14.41 -2.41
N THR A 405 -11.00 -13.83 -2.33
CA THR A 405 -10.13 -13.55 -3.48
C THR A 405 -9.03 -14.60 -3.62
N SER A 406 -8.60 -14.85 -4.86
CA SER A 406 -7.45 -15.71 -5.16
C SER A 406 -6.19 -15.20 -4.45
N PRO A 407 -5.26 -16.08 -4.05
CA PRO A 407 -3.98 -15.64 -3.50
C PRO A 407 -3.22 -14.81 -4.53
N VAL A 408 -2.66 -13.68 -4.07
CA VAL A 408 -1.87 -12.79 -4.92
C VAL A 408 -0.38 -13.12 -4.81
N ILE A 409 0.03 -13.78 -3.72
CA ILE A 409 1.41 -14.20 -3.47
C ILE A 409 1.51 -15.68 -3.03
N PRO A 410 2.63 -16.37 -3.31
CA PRO A 410 2.80 -17.78 -2.96
C PRO A 410 3.20 -17.95 -1.48
N PHE A 411 2.23 -17.92 -0.57
CA PHE A 411 2.46 -18.00 0.89
C PHE A 411 3.38 -19.17 1.30
N GLU A 412 3.12 -20.39 0.81
CA GLU A 412 3.91 -21.58 1.18
C GLU A 412 5.38 -21.45 0.78
N GLU A 413 5.65 -20.85 -0.38
CA GLU A 413 6.99 -20.64 -0.89
C GLU A 413 7.76 -19.60 -0.06
N ILE A 414 7.09 -18.48 0.27
CA ILE A 414 7.64 -17.43 1.13
C ILE A 414 8.00 -18.00 2.50
N ALA A 415 7.07 -18.77 3.11
CA ALA A 415 7.30 -19.39 4.42
C ALA A 415 8.47 -20.38 4.38
N LEU A 416 8.62 -21.14 3.29
CA LEU A 416 9.73 -22.08 3.11
C LEU A 416 11.07 -21.35 2.95
N LYS A 417 11.14 -20.33 2.09
CA LYS A 417 12.35 -19.53 1.86
C LYS A 417 12.79 -18.83 3.15
N ALA A 418 11.86 -18.25 3.91
CA ALA A 418 12.13 -17.65 5.21
C ALA A 418 12.69 -18.66 6.24
N ALA A 419 12.11 -19.86 6.32
CA ALA A 419 12.60 -20.92 7.20
C ALA A 419 14.01 -21.39 6.82
N LEU A 420 14.32 -21.45 5.51
CA LEU A 420 15.64 -21.81 5.01
C LEU A 420 16.69 -20.76 5.36
N GLU A 421 16.38 -19.46 5.28
CA GLU A 421 17.31 -18.41 5.68
C GLU A 421 17.63 -18.46 7.18
N ILE A 422 16.63 -18.63 8.04
CA ILE A 422 16.86 -18.76 9.49
C ILE A 422 17.71 -20.00 9.80
N ALA A 423 17.43 -21.12 9.12
CA ALA A 423 18.18 -22.37 9.28
C ALA A 423 19.63 -22.28 8.75
N TRP A 424 19.91 -21.32 7.86
CA TRP A 424 21.23 -21.11 7.25
C TRP A 424 22.09 -20.09 8.00
N ASP A 425 21.57 -19.37 9.02
CA ASP A 425 22.34 -18.34 9.73
C ASP A 425 23.73 -18.87 10.17
N PRO A 426 24.82 -18.39 9.55
CA PRO A 426 26.16 -18.88 9.82
C PRO A 426 26.55 -18.75 11.30
N LYS A 427 25.95 -17.81 12.03
CA LYS A 427 26.17 -17.66 13.48
C LYS A 427 25.60 -18.82 14.29
N ASN A 428 24.47 -19.40 13.87
CA ASN A 428 23.90 -20.61 14.47
C ASN A 428 24.64 -21.90 14.04
N SER A 429 25.49 -21.84 13.01
CA SER A 429 26.35 -22.95 12.60
C SER A 429 27.69 -22.99 13.32
N ALA A 430 28.03 -21.96 14.10
CA ALA A 430 29.29 -21.83 14.84
C ALA A 430 29.21 -22.27 16.32
N GLU A 431 28.02 -22.55 16.85
CA GLU A 431 27.84 -22.98 18.25
C GLU A 431 27.71 -24.50 18.37
N THR A 432 28.84 -25.19 18.27
CA THR A 432 29.07 -26.43 19.00
C THR A 432 30.30 -26.26 19.88
N PRO A 433 30.15 -26.01 21.19
CA PRO A 433 31.25 -26.17 22.12
C PRO A 433 31.48 -27.68 22.30
N ASN A 434 32.72 -28.12 22.04
CA ASN A 434 33.22 -29.50 22.09
C ASN A 434 33.03 -30.37 20.84
N SER A 435 33.76 -30.04 19.77
CA SER A 435 34.43 -31.09 19.00
C SER A 435 35.74 -30.54 18.43
N SER A 436 36.82 -31.27 18.68
CA SER A 436 38.17 -31.02 18.17
C SER A 436 38.20 -30.69 16.67
N PRO A 437 39.19 -29.93 16.18
CA PRO A 437 39.25 -29.47 14.79
C PRO A 437 39.59 -30.65 13.86
N GLY A 438 38.56 -31.41 13.49
CA GLY A 438 38.60 -32.44 12.47
C GLY A 438 37.81 -31.99 11.26
N ASN A 439 38.51 -31.69 10.17
CA ASN A 439 38.01 -31.45 8.82
C ASN A 439 36.66 -32.13 8.51
N LEU A 440 35.64 -31.34 8.20
CA LEU A 440 34.54 -31.72 7.31
C LEU A 440 33.82 -30.46 6.81
N GLN A 441 34.47 -29.74 5.90
CA GLN A 441 33.78 -28.77 5.05
C GLN A 441 32.83 -29.58 4.14
N GLU A 442 31.53 -29.58 4.44
CA GLU A 442 30.54 -30.32 3.64
C GLU A 442 30.56 -29.75 2.22
N SER A 443 30.80 -30.61 1.21
CA SER A 443 31.00 -30.11 -0.15
C SER A 443 29.71 -29.45 -0.67
N PRO A 444 29.79 -28.35 -1.45
CA PRO A 444 28.62 -27.67 -2.00
C PRO A 444 27.65 -28.60 -2.76
N ARG A 445 28.18 -29.69 -3.34
CA ARG A 445 27.38 -30.74 -4.00
C ARG A 445 26.58 -31.59 -3.01
N LYS A 446 27.15 -31.96 -1.85
CA LYS A 446 26.43 -32.70 -0.80
C LYS A 446 25.33 -31.84 -0.17
N PHE A 447 25.60 -30.55 0.06
CA PHE A 447 24.61 -29.58 0.52
C PHE A 447 23.47 -29.36 -0.48
N ALA A 448 23.78 -29.10 -1.75
CA ALA A 448 22.78 -28.94 -2.82
C ALA A 448 21.89 -30.19 -2.98
N THR A 449 22.47 -31.37 -2.77
CA THR A 449 21.74 -32.65 -2.79
C THR A 449 20.80 -32.77 -1.59
N ARG A 450 21.24 -32.40 -0.39
CA ARG A 450 20.41 -32.38 0.83
C ARG A 450 19.27 -31.36 0.75
N THR A 451 19.52 -30.18 0.21
CA THR A 451 18.50 -29.13 0.01
C THR A 451 17.49 -29.54 -1.07
N LYS A 452 17.94 -30.13 -2.19
CA LYS A 452 17.04 -30.75 -3.18
C LYS A 452 16.21 -31.87 -2.58
N MET A 453 16.78 -32.70 -1.71
CA MET A 453 16.03 -33.75 -0.99
C MET A 453 15.04 -33.19 0.02
N ARG A 454 15.34 -32.09 0.72
CA ARG A 454 14.41 -31.41 1.64
C ARG A 454 13.23 -30.78 0.90
N VAL A 455 13.48 -30.15 -0.25
CA VAL A 455 12.44 -29.62 -1.14
C VAL A 455 11.60 -30.75 -1.76
N LYS A 456 12.22 -31.86 -2.17
CA LYS A 456 11.53 -33.05 -2.71
C LYS A 456 10.70 -33.79 -1.65
N ALA A 457 11.21 -33.89 -0.43
CA ALA A 457 10.49 -34.45 0.71
C ALA A 457 9.31 -33.57 1.14
N PHE A 458 9.43 -32.25 1.04
CA PHE A 458 8.33 -31.32 1.32
C PHE A 458 7.25 -31.35 0.23
N LYS A 459 7.63 -31.42 -1.06
CA LYS A 459 6.68 -31.71 -2.15
C LYS A 459 5.97 -33.07 -1.96
N ALA A 460 6.66 -34.08 -1.43
CA ALA A 460 6.04 -35.37 -1.11
C ALA A 460 5.13 -35.31 0.14
N MET A 461 5.40 -34.42 1.12
CA MET A 461 4.49 -34.18 2.26
C MET A 461 3.17 -33.51 1.81
N HIS A 462 3.21 -32.68 0.76
CA HIS A 462 2.04 -32.10 0.11
C HIS A 462 1.12 -33.18 -0.51
N GLU A 463 1.67 -34.33 -0.92
CA GLU A 463 0.93 -35.46 -1.53
C GLU A 463 0.41 -36.50 -0.51
N ARG A 464 0.52 -36.25 0.80
CA ARG A 464 0.07 -37.16 1.89
C ARG A 464 0.72 -38.56 1.90
N ASP A 465 1.95 -38.74 1.41
CA ASP A 465 2.62 -40.04 1.51
C ASP A 465 3.26 -40.28 2.90
N THR A 466 2.61 -41.16 3.69
CA THR A 466 3.06 -41.61 5.02
C THR A 466 4.43 -42.30 5.04
N ARG A 467 4.93 -42.83 3.92
CA ARG A 467 6.22 -43.52 3.83
C ARG A 467 7.40 -42.54 3.84
N ALA A 468 7.23 -41.38 3.21
CA ALA A 468 8.25 -40.32 3.18
C ALA A 468 8.46 -39.66 4.56
N ARG A 469 7.39 -39.53 5.35
CA ARG A 469 7.45 -39.05 6.75
C ARG A 469 8.28 -39.97 7.65
N ARG A 470 8.23 -41.28 7.41
CA ARG A 470 9.04 -42.28 8.12
C ARG A 470 10.52 -42.19 7.73
N LEU A 471 10.80 -42.08 6.44
CA LEU A 471 12.17 -41.94 5.90
C LEU A 471 12.88 -40.66 6.39
N PHE A 472 12.15 -39.54 6.53
CA PHE A 472 12.68 -38.29 7.10
C PHE A 472 13.16 -38.46 8.55
N LEU A 473 12.40 -39.18 9.38
CA LEU A 473 12.72 -39.45 10.78
C LEU A 473 13.84 -40.48 10.95
N GLU A 474 14.02 -41.39 9.97
CA GLU A 474 15.10 -42.39 9.96
C GLU A 474 16.46 -41.78 9.57
N HIS A 475 16.50 -40.78 8.68
CA HIS A 475 17.75 -40.28 8.08
C HIS A 475 18.27 -38.94 8.67
N CYS A 476 17.62 -38.40 9.71
CA CYS A 476 18.10 -37.24 10.47
C CYS A 476 18.25 -37.57 11.98
N PRO A 477 19.24 -38.39 12.37
CA PRO A 477 19.34 -38.93 13.73
C PRO A 477 19.80 -37.89 14.78
N ASN A 478 20.56 -36.87 14.39
CA ASN A 478 21.23 -35.94 15.33
C ASN A 478 20.42 -34.72 15.74
N THR A 479 19.12 -34.66 15.44
CA THR A 479 18.27 -33.55 15.86
C THR A 479 16.91 -34.02 16.37
N ARG A 480 16.85 -35.15 17.08
CA ARG A 480 15.61 -35.53 17.79
C ARG A 480 15.18 -34.49 18.83
N GLN A 481 16.13 -33.81 19.47
CA GLN A 481 15.85 -32.78 20.48
C GLN A 481 15.54 -31.42 19.83
N GLN A 482 16.36 -30.94 18.89
CA GLN A 482 16.10 -29.67 18.17
C GLN A 482 14.83 -29.72 17.30
N VAL A 483 14.51 -30.87 16.69
CA VAL A 483 13.25 -31.03 15.95
C VAL A 483 12.07 -31.03 16.90
N ARG A 484 12.13 -31.69 18.07
CA ARG A 484 11.04 -31.68 19.06
C ARG A 484 10.83 -30.32 19.73
N GLU A 485 11.91 -29.59 20.03
CA GLU A 485 11.85 -28.37 20.85
C GLU A 485 11.70 -27.08 20.01
N LYS A 486 12.31 -26.99 18.81
CA LYS A 486 12.25 -25.78 17.96
C LYS A 486 11.35 -25.93 16.72
N TRP A 487 11.40 -27.09 16.05
CA TRP A 487 10.72 -27.27 14.77
C TRP A 487 9.31 -27.84 14.90
N LEU A 488 9.05 -28.74 15.86
CA LEU A 488 7.75 -29.35 16.06
C LEU A 488 6.70 -28.35 16.55
N PRO A 489 7.02 -27.34 17.39
CA PRO A 489 6.08 -26.27 17.71
C PRO A 489 5.80 -25.38 16.50
N THR A 490 6.82 -25.03 15.71
CA THR A 490 6.70 -24.19 14.51
C THR A 490 5.97 -24.92 13.38
N ALA A 491 6.28 -26.19 13.16
CA ALA A 491 5.60 -27.06 12.21
C ALA A 491 4.18 -27.39 12.70
N ASN A 492 3.94 -27.69 13.98
CA ASN A 492 2.58 -27.87 14.51
C ASN A 492 1.76 -26.56 14.48
N MET A 493 2.40 -25.39 14.58
CA MET A 493 1.77 -24.09 14.38
C MET A 493 1.45 -23.81 12.90
N LEU A 494 2.24 -24.33 11.97
CA LEU A 494 1.96 -24.28 10.53
C LEU A 494 0.99 -25.39 10.07
N THR A 495 0.85 -26.48 10.84
CA THR A 495 -0.02 -27.63 10.52
C THR A 495 -1.40 -27.55 11.19
N ARG A 496 -1.57 -26.83 12.31
CA ARG A 496 -2.87 -26.51 12.94
C ARG A 496 -3.46 -25.24 12.35
#